data_AF-A0A2E9GX63-F1
#
_entry.id   AF-A0A2E9GX63-F1
#
_cell.length_a   1.000
_cell.length_b   1.000
_cell.length_c   1.000
_cell.angle_alpha   90.00
_cell.angle_beta   90.00
_cell.angle_gamma   90.00
#
_symmetry.space_group_name_H-M   'P 1'
#
loop_
_entity.id
_entity.type
_entity.pdbx_description
1 polymer ?
#
loop_
_entity_poly.entity_id
_entity_poly.type
_entity_poly.pdbx_seq_one_letter_code
_entity_poly.pdbx_strand_id
1 'polypeptide(L)'
;MGRLPAAHGVDQHQSGHLESAPDSHPRRWPGESVRRGGPEPQAALAAHQARGAAGGAHSGDPVDGTRVLERPGTPLGQGFGLAAPGILTLEHGAPELILALETACRRPSVALLRGREVLAEVDAPEGRTGAESLLPGVDSVLRRASATLRDIEGFAVSIGPGSFTGLRVGVATVKGLCFGSGRPVAEVPTLAAVCAGAATTDEPMVAMLDAQRGEVYAALYRAAGPDTLPEAGDPVMGVYTPEELAPRLPERCRLVGEGLAVCGERLRELGGPQIVLGEPRAARAVDVGRLGQLLLARGEAVSAAALAPRYLRRAQAEVDRTGERFE
;
A
#
# COMPACT_ATOMS: atom_id res chain seq x y z
N MET A 1 56.47 13.18 -49.83
CA MET A 1 56.77 14.16 -50.91
C MET A 1 55.52 14.31 -51.76
N GLY A 2 54.84 15.45 -51.91
CA GLY A 2 55.02 16.78 -51.33
C GLY A 2 53.78 17.66 -51.57
N ARG A 3 53.63 18.64 -50.66
CA ARG A 3 53.14 20.03 -50.82
C ARG A 3 51.67 20.31 -51.18
N LEU A 4 50.96 20.86 -50.18
CA LEU A 4 49.95 21.92 -50.29
C LEU A 4 50.49 23.17 -51.03
N PRO A 5 49.58 24.05 -51.48
CA PRO A 5 49.51 25.35 -50.80
C PRO A 5 48.08 25.81 -50.46
N ALA A 6 48.06 26.80 -49.57
CA ALA A 6 46.93 27.43 -48.89
C ALA A 6 46.58 28.82 -49.45
N ALA A 7 45.63 29.47 -48.75
CA ALA A 7 45.27 30.90 -48.71
C ALA A 7 44.08 31.31 -49.61
N HIS A 8 43.10 32.13 -49.20
CA HIS A 8 43.01 33.24 -48.22
C HIS A 8 41.62 33.23 -47.51
N GLY A 9 41.45 33.61 -46.23
CA GLY A 9 41.46 34.97 -45.66
C GLY A 9 40.07 35.62 -45.86
N VAL A 10 39.30 36.15 -44.90
CA VAL A 10 39.53 37.19 -43.86
C VAL A 10 38.29 37.10 -42.91
N ASP A 11 38.41 36.97 -41.58
CA ASP A 11 38.49 38.04 -40.54
C ASP A 11 37.30 39.05 -40.57
N GLN A 12 36.78 39.66 -39.50
CA GLN A 12 36.82 39.53 -38.04
C GLN A 12 35.85 40.64 -37.50
N HIS A 13 35.63 40.65 -36.17
CA HIS A 13 35.00 41.70 -35.32
C HIS A 13 33.48 41.70 -35.18
N GLN A 14 32.90 41.34 -34.02
CA GLN A 14 32.94 41.91 -32.65
C GLN A 14 32.27 43.29 -32.47
N SER A 15 31.19 43.28 -31.69
CA SER A 15 30.84 44.14 -30.53
C SER A 15 29.34 43.90 -30.26
N GLY A 16 28.82 43.58 -29.07
CA GLY A 16 29.21 43.90 -27.70
C GLY A 16 28.18 44.88 -27.15
N HIS A 17 27.28 44.45 -26.26
CA HIS A 17 26.73 45.26 -25.16
C HIS A 17 25.94 44.41 -24.14
N LEU A 18 26.29 44.61 -22.86
CA LEU A 18 25.61 44.27 -21.60
C LEU A 18 24.24 44.99 -21.53
N GLU A 19 23.21 44.66 -20.74
CA GLU A 19 23.09 44.44 -19.29
C GLU A 19 21.58 44.18 -19.05
N SER A 20 21.08 43.27 -18.20
CA SER A 20 20.62 43.55 -16.82
C SER A 20 19.57 42.50 -16.39
N ALA A 21 19.55 42.18 -15.08
CA ALA A 21 18.48 41.50 -14.33
C ALA A 21 18.11 42.43 -13.14
N PRO A 22 17.09 42.18 -12.28
CA PRO A 22 16.01 41.19 -12.29
C PRO A 22 14.60 41.84 -12.19
N ASP A 23 13.55 41.13 -12.61
CA ASP A 23 12.17 41.63 -12.44
C ASP A 23 11.54 41.10 -11.15
N SER A 24 11.25 42.03 -10.23
CA SER A 24 10.72 41.81 -8.90
C SER A 24 9.26 42.26 -8.83
N HIS A 25 8.29 41.36 -9.03
CA HIS A 25 6.92 41.57 -8.57
C HIS A 25 6.21 40.25 -8.19
N PRO A 26 5.56 40.20 -7.01
CA PRO A 26 4.88 39.00 -6.54
C PRO A 26 3.56 38.78 -7.28
N ARG A 27 3.37 37.59 -7.86
CA ARG A 27 2.09 37.18 -8.45
C ARG A 27 1.07 36.96 -7.33
N ARG A 28 -0.02 37.74 -7.41
CA ARG A 28 -1.17 37.74 -6.49
C ARG A 28 -1.85 36.37 -6.44
N TRP A 29 -2.12 35.90 -5.22
CA TRP A 29 -3.01 34.77 -4.92
C TRP A 29 -4.48 35.27 -4.96
N PRO A 30 -5.39 34.70 -5.77
CA PRO A 30 -6.79 35.07 -5.69
C PRO A 30 -7.45 34.24 -4.59
N GLY A 31 -7.44 34.80 -3.39
CA GLY A 31 -8.18 34.31 -2.23
C GLY A 31 -8.78 35.49 -1.49
N GLU A 32 -9.82 36.12 -2.04
CA GLU A 32 -10.76 36.95 -1.27
C GLU A 32 -12.03 37.31 -2.06
N SER A 33 -13.14 37.48 -1.33
CA SER A 33 -14.55 37.50 -1.75
C SER A 33 -15.13 36.08 -1.95
N VAL A 34 -16.07 35.57 -1.15
CA VAL A 34 -17.27 36.21 -0.59
C VAL A 34 -17.57 35.62 0.81
N ARG A 35 -17.50 36.45 1.86
CA ARG A 35 -18.26 36.22 3.09
C ARG A 35 -19.60 36.94 2.95
N ARG A 36 -20.71 36.21 2.86
CA ARG A 36 -22.05 36.72 3.24
C ARG A 36 -22.95 35.58 3.73
N GLY A 37 -23.37 35.69 4.99
CA GLY A 37 -24.66 35.19 5.47
C GLY A 37 -24.76 33.74 5.90
N GLY A 38 -24.13 33.36 7.01
CA GLY A 38 -24.51 32.18 7.80
C GLY A 38 -24.61 32.58 9.28
N PRO A 39 -25.54 32.01 10.07
CA PRO A 39 -25.73 32.40 11.46
C PRO A 39 -24.45 32.11 12.28
N GLU A 40 -24.14 32.99 13.23
CA GLU A 40 -22.96 32.86 14.09
C GLU A 40 -22.92 31.49 14.80
N PRO A 41 -21.73 30.89 14.98
CA PRO A 41 -21.56 29.52 15.51
C PRO A 41 -22.15 29.30 16.91
N GLN A 42 -22.47 30.35 17.66
CA GLN A 42 -23.16 30.26 18.95
C GLN A 42 -24.68 30.01 18.81
N ALA A 43 -25.32 30.46 17.73
CA ALA A 43 -26.75 30.25 17.50
C ALA A 43 -27.08 28.82 17.03
N ALA A 44 -26.16 28.16 16.33
CA ALA A 44 -26.32 26.77 15.89
C ALA A 44 -26.24 25.77 17.07
N LEU A 45 -25.46 26.08 18.11
CA LEU A 45 -25.31 25.24 19.30
C LEU A 45 -26.55 25.29 20.21
N ALA A 46 -27.17 26.46 20.37
CA ALA A 46 -28.41 26.62 21.13
C ALA A 46 -29.60 25.87 20.50
N ALA A 47 -29.67 25.82 19.16
CA ALA A 47 -30.70 25.08 18.44
C ALA A 47 -30.58 23.55 18.53
N HIS A 48 -29.37 23.04 18.77
CA HIS A 48 -29.14 21.60 19.00
C HIS A 48 -29.49 21.18 20.44
N GLN A 49 -29.21 22.04 21.42
CA GLN A 49 -29.48 21.78 22.84
C GLN A 49 -30.99 21.87 23.18
N ALA A 50 -31.76 22.69 22.46
CA ALA A 50 -33.22 22.78 22.66
C ALA A 50 -34.03 21.57 22.14
N ARG A 51 -33.41 20.65 21.37
CA ARG A 51 -34.08 19.43 20.85
C ARG A 51 -33.85 18.18 21.70
N GLY A 52 -33.04 18.27 22.75
CA GLY A 52 -32.73 17.16 23.68
C GLY A 52 -33.59 17.11 24.94
N ALA A 53 -34.58 17.99 25.09
CA ALA A 53 -35.35 18.14 26.33
C ALA A 53 -36.87 18.16 26.08
N ALA A 54 -37.43 17.09 25.50
CA ALA A 54 -38.87 16.82 25.55
C ALA A 54 -39.20 15.34 25.26
N GLY A 55 -39.76 14.65 26.26
CA GLY A 55 -40.48 13.37 26.15
C GLY A 55 -39.61 12.14 26.43
N GLY A 56 -39.89 11.27 27.40
CA GLY A 56 -41.05 11.08 28.26
C GLY A 56 -41.07 9.60 28.64
N ALA A 57 -41.10 9.29 29.94
CA ALA A 57 -41.03 7.94 30.49
C ALA A 57 -42.28 7.10 30.15
N HIS A 58 -42.10 5.85 29.70
CA HIS A 58 -43.14 4.82 29.76
C HIS A 58 -42.58 3.52 30.35
N SER A 59 -43.28 3.08 31.39
CA SER A 59 -43.11 1.86 32.17
C SER A 59 -43.74 0.64 31.49
N GLY A 60 -43.12 -0.53 31.65
CA GLY A 60 -43.70 -1.82 31.32
C GLY A 60 -42.73 -2.98 31.56
N ASP A 61 -42.88 -3.66 32.70
CA ASP A 61 -42.35 -5.01 32.98
C ASP A 61 -43.36 -6.08 32.47
N PRO A 62 -43.06 -7.40 32.50
CA PRO A 62 -41.86 -8.10 32.05
C PRO A 62 -42.23 -9.29 31.13
N VAL A 63 -41.30 -9.83 30.31
CA VAL A 63 -41.44 -11.21 29.80
C VAL A 63 -40.10 -11.92 29.76
N ASP A 64 -40.03 -12.98 30.54
CA ASP A 64 -39.00 -14.00 30.66
C ASP A 64 -38.98 -14.93 29.44
N GLY A 65 -37.81 -15.49 29.10
CA GLY A 65 -37.72 -16.59 28.15
C GLY A 65 -36.41 -16.75 27.38
N THR A 66 -35.37 -17.28 28.05
CA THR A 66 -34.38 -18.28 27.51
C THR A 66 -33.53 -17.90 26.28
N ARG A 67 -32.20 -18.01 26.19
CA ARG A 67 -31.12 -18.67 26.95
C ARG A 67 -29.81 -17.98 26.53
N VAL A 68 -29.06 -17.45 27.50
CA VAL A 68 -27.67 -17.01 27.33
C VAL A 68 -26.78 -18.23 27.48
N LEU A 69 -25.99 -18.56 26.46
CA LEU A 69 -24.87 -19.51 26.59
C LEU A 69 -23.61 -18.70 26.93
N GLU A 70 -23.41 -18.45 28.21
CA GLU A 70 -22.07 -18.11 28.72
C GLU A 70 -21.19 -19.37 28.64
N ARG A 71 -19.97 -19.21 28.12
CA ARG A 71 -18.93 -20.23 28.26
C ARG A 71 -17.84 -19.71 29.21
N PRO A 72 -17.45 -20.52 30.20
CA PRO A 72 -16.56 -20.09 31.28
C PRO A 72 -15.11 -19.96 30.80
N GLY A 73 -14.45 -18.91 31.29
CA GLY A 73 -13.02 -18.72 31.13
C GLY A 73 -12.22 -19.82 31.85
N THR A 74 -11.12 -20.23 31.23
CA THR A 74 -10.07 -21.01 31.92
C THR A 74 -8.73 -20.32 31.69
N PRO A 75 -7.96 -20.01 32.75
CA PRO A 75 -6.64 -19.39 32.63
C PRO A 75 -5.54 -20.46 32.72
N LEU A 76 -4.68 -20.58 31.72
CA LEU A 76 -3.42 -21.36 31.75
C LEU A 76 -2.51 -20.74 30.68
N GLY A 77 -1.20 -20.58 30.82
CA GLY A 77 -0.21 -21.06 31.77
C GLY A 77 1.16 -20.84 31.09
N GLN A 78 2.20 -20.55 31.87
CA GLN A 78 3.56 -20.27 31.37
C GLN A 78 4.18 -21.47 30.64
N GLY A 79 4.94 -21.21 29.58
CA GLY A 79 5.82 -22.19 28.94
C GLY A 79 6.55 -21.62 27.73
N PHE A 80 7.73 -21.03 27.94
CA PHE A 80 8.67 -20.69 26.86
C PHE A 80 9.47 -21.94 26.48
N GLY A 81 9.30 -22.42 25.25
CA GLY A 81 10.17 -23.42 24.63
C GLY A 81 10.92 -22.80 23.45
N LEU A 82 12.25 -22.81 23.50
CA LEU A 82 13.10 -22.49 22.34
C LEU A 82 12.95 -23.59 21.26
N ALA A 83 12.79 -23.18 20.00
CA ALA A 83 12.93 -24.06 18.84
C ALA A 83 13.71 -23.38 17.69
N ALA A 84 14.45 -24.20 16.96
CA ALA A 84 15.51 -23.91 15.97
C ALA A 84 15.01 -23.20 14.67
N PRO A 85 15.89 -22.76 13.75
CA PRO A 85 15.50 -21.90 12.64
C PRO A 85 14.74 -22.70 11.58
N GLY A 86 13.45 -22.42 11.44
CA GLY A 86 12.56 -23.05 10.48
C GLY A 86 11.25 -22.28 10.36
N ILE A 87 10.75 -22.19 9.13
CA ILE A 87 9.46 -21.62 8.67
C ILE A 87 8.47 -21.35 9.83
N LEU A 88 8.20 -20.07 10.09
CA LEU A 88 7.34 -19.65 11.19
C LEU A 88 5.88 -19.59 10.73
N THR A 89 5.07 -20.47 11.31
CA THR A 89 3.60 -20.39 11.30
C THR A 89 3.15 -19.57 12.51
N LEU A 90 2.07 -18.78 12.42
CA LEU A 90 1.57 -17.98 13.54
C LEU A 90 1.21 -18.85 14.76
N GLU A 91 2.11 -18.90 15.76
CA GLU A 91 1.87 -19.44 17.09
C GLU A 91 1.45 -18.31 18.07
N HIS A 92 0.13 -18.10 18.23
CA HIS A 92 -0.59 -17.76 19.48
C HIS A 92 0.02 -16.69 20.42
N GLY A 93 0.40 -15.52 19.91
CA GLY A 93 0.36 -14.28 20.69
C GLY A 93 -1.08 -13.75 20.80
N ALA A 94 -1.39 -12.88 21.77
CA ALA A 94 -2.69 -12.21 21.83
C ALA A 94 -3.04 -11.60 20.46
N PRO A 95 -4.27 -11.75 19.95
CA PRO A 95 -4.54 -11.47 18.56
C PRO A 95 -4.56 -9.97 18.31
N GLU A 96 -3.43 -9.45 17.83
CA GLU A 96 -3.27 -8.03 17.51
C GLU A 96 -4.36 -7.59 16.53
N LEU A 97 -5.10 -6.53 16.92
CA LEU A 97 -6.07 -5.89 16.04
C LEU A 97 -5.32 -4.98 15.06
N ILE A 98 -5.17 -5.45 13.82
CA ILE A 98 -4.39 -4.78 12.78
C ILE A 98 -5.31 -4.12 11.75
N LEU A 99 -5.07 -2.83 11.52
CA LEU A 99 -5.65 -2.10 10.39
C LEU A 99 -4.68 -2.11 9.21
N ALA A 100 -5.09 -2.68 8.09
CA ALA A 100 -4.28 -2.86 6.91
C ALA A 100 -4.79 -2.03 5.72
N LEU A 101 -3.86 -1.35 5.03
CA LEU A 101 -4.16 -0.51 3.87
C LEU A 101 -3.34 -0.95 2.65
N GLU A 102 -4.03 -1.22 1.55
CA GLU A 102 -3.43 -1.50 0.25
C GLU A 102 -3.86 -0.42 -0.74
N THR A 103 -2.91 0.33 -1.27
CA THR A 103 -3.17 1.45 -2.18
C THR A 103 -2.21 1.49 -3.37
N ALA A 104 -1.31 0.52 -3.48
CA ALA A 104 -0.30 0.44 -4.54
C ALA A 104 -0.91 -0.08 -5.86
N CYS A 105 -1.92 -0.94 -5.78
CA CYS A 105 -2.62 -1.50 -6.95
C CYS A 105 -3.80 -0.63 -7.41
N ARG A 106 -4.42 -0.98 -8.54
CA ARG A 106 -5.50 -0.20 -9.17
C ARG A 106 -6.74 -0.02 -8.30
N ARG A 107 -7.06 -1.01 -7.47
CA ARG A 107 -8.21 -1.01 -6.55
C ARG A 107 -7.68 -0.93 -5.11
N PRO A 108 -7.63 0.27 -4.49
CA PRO A 108 -7.30 0.38 -3.09
C PRO A 108 -8.25 -0.42 -2.22
N SER A 109 -7.77 -0.96 -1.12
CA SER A 109 -8.60 -1.68 -0.14
C SER A 109 -8.15 -1.40 1.28
N VAL A 110 -9.06 -1.65 2.22
CA VAL A 110 -8.83 -1.55 3.66
C VAL A 110 -9.35 -2.81 4.33
N ALA A 111 -8.57 -3.38 5.25
CA ALA A 111 -8.96 -4.54 6.01
C ALA A 111 -8.69 -4.34 7.51
N LEU A 112 -9.50 -4.99 8.34
CA LEU A 112 -9.30 -5.09 9.77
C LEU A 112 -9.22 -6.56 10.16
N LEU A 113 -8.12 -6.95 10.80
CA LEU A 113 -7.83 -8.33 11.16
C LEU A 113 -7.59 -8.45 12.67
N ARG A 114 -8.00 -9.57 13.26
CA ARG A 114 -7.69 -9.94 14.65
C ARG A 114 -7.09 -11.33 14.66
N GLY A 115 -5.76 -11.41 14.82
CA GLY A 115 -5.04 -12.65 14.54
C GLY A 115 -5.39 -13.15 13.13
N ARG A 116 -5.74 -14.43 12.99
CA ARG A 116 -6.07 -15.03 11.68
C ARG A 116 -7.46 -14.64 11.14
N GLU A 117 -8.30 -14.03 11.96
CA GLU A 117 -9.66 -13.65 11.58
C GLU A 117 -9.68 -12.33 10.81
N VAL A 118 -10.37 -12.32 9.67
CA VAL A 118 -10.65 -11.10 8.89
C VAL A 118 -12.01 -10.57 9.34
N LEU A 119 -12.01 -9.51 10.14
CA LEU A 119 -13.24 -8.93 10.69
C LEU A 119 -14.03 -8.18 9.62
N ALA A 120 -13.32 -7.43 8.77
CA ALA A 120 -13.91 -6.75 7.64
C ALA A 120 -12.83 -6.43 6.59
N GLU A 121 -13.25 -6.41 5.34
CA GLU A 121 -12.47 -5.88 4.22
C GLU A 121 -13.43 -5.12 3.30
N VAL A 122 -12.94 -4.00 2.76
CA VAL A 122 -13.65 -3.18 1.78
C VAL A 122 -12.69 -2.74 0.68
N ASP A 123 -13.13 -2.89 -0.56
CA ASP A 123 -12.47 -2.29 -1.71
C ASP A 123 -13.00 -0.86 -1.93
N ALA A 124 -12.16 0.00 -2.51
CA ALA A 124 -12.58 1.31 -2.95
C ALA A 124 -13.70 1.17 -4.01
N PRO A 125 -14.75 2.02 -3.96
CA PRO A 125 -15.80 2.00 -4.98
C PRO A 125 -15.22 2.20 -6.38
N GLU A 126 -15.80 1.54 -7.38
CA GLU A 126 -15.39 1.72 -8.77
C GLU A 126 -15.45 3.20 -9.17
N GLY A 127 -14.40 3.68 -9.84
CA GLY A 127 -14.27 5.07 -10.27
C GLY A 127 -13.81 6.07 -9.19
N ARG A 128 -13.74 5.67 -7.91
CA ARG A 128 -13.10 6.48 -6.86
C ARG A 128 -11.73 5.89 -6.52
N THR A 129 -10.68 6.55 -6.99
CA THR A 129 -9.29 6.15 -6.70
C THR A 129 -8.61 7.21 -5.85
N GLY A 130 -7.86 6.79 -4.83
CA GLY A 130 -7.06 7.70 -4.00
C GLY A 130 -7.62 7.99 -2.60
N ALA A 131 -7.29 9.17 -2.07
CA ALA A 131 -7.49 9.52 -0.66
C ALA A 131 -8.97 9.63 -0.25
N GLU A 132 -9.84 9.96 -1.21
CA GLU A 132 -11.28 10.19 -0.96
C GLU A 132 -12.04 8.93 -0.53
N SER A 133 -11.59 7.74 -0.94
CA SER A 133 -12.22 6.47 -0.58
C SER A 133 -11.58 5.80 0.63
N LEU A 134 -10.35 6.16 0.98
CA LEU A 134 -9.55 5.42 1.95
C LEU A 134 -10.04 5.60 3.39
N LEU A 135 -10.22 6.85 3.84
CA LEU A 135 -10.75 7.13 5.18
C LEU A 135 -12.19 6.63 5.38
N PRO A 136 -13.11 6.79 4.40
CA PRO A 136 -14.42 6.12 4.47
C PRO A 136 -14.31 4.59 4.54
N GLY A 137 -13.32 3.99 3.86
CA GLY A 137 -13.02 2.57 3.95
C GLY A 137 -12.59 2.17 5.37
N VAL A 138 -11.72 2.96 6.00
CA VAL A 138 -11.30 2.78 7.40
C VAL A 138 -12.51 2.87 8.35
N ASP A 139 -13.35 3.89 8.22
CA ASP A 139 -14.58 4.01 9.01
C ASP A 139 -15.49 2.80 8.84
N SER A 140 -15.67 2.34 7.60
CA SER A 140 -16.51 1.19 7.27
C SER A 140 -16.03 -0.10 7.94
N VAL A 141 -14.73 -0.43 7.87
CA VAL A 141 -14.20 -1.66 8.50
C VAL A 141 -14.27 -1.60 10.03
N LEU A 142 -14.01 -0.43 10.61
CA LEU A 142 -14.11 -0.22 12.06
C LEU A 142 -15.55 -0.40 12.55
N ARG A 143 -16.50 0.23 11.87
CA ARG A 143 -17.93 0.11 12.20
C ARG A 143 -18.45 -1.31 12.05
N ARG A 144 -18.08 -2.02 10.98
CA ARG A 144 -18.49 -3.42 10.75
C ARG A 144 -17.97 -4.35 11.85
N ALA A 145 -16.82 -4.03 12.44
CA ALA A 145 -16.21 -4.79 13.52
C ALA A 145 -16.54 -4.26 14.92
N SER A 146 -17.40 -3.24 15.04
CA SER A 146 -17.69 -2.53 16.30
C SER A 146 -16.42 -2.08 17.05
N ALA A 147 -15.41 -1.66 16.29
CA ALA A 147 -14.12 -1.21 16.80
C ALA A 147 -13.93 0.30 16.57
N THR A 148 -12.96 0.88 17.27
CA THR A 148 -12.51 2.26 17.13
C THR A 148 -11.03 2.31 16.79
N LEU A 149 -10.55 3.47 16.32
CA LEU A 149 -9.11 3.66 16.07
C LEU A 149 -8.23 3.45 17.32
N ARG A 150 -8.79 3.59 18.53
CA ARG A 150 -8.03 3.37 19.78
C ARG A 150 -7.75 1.90 20.06
N ASP A 151 -8.62 1.03 19.55
CA ASP A 151 -8.51 -0.42 19.71
C ASP A 151 -7.45 -1.01 18.79
N ILE A 152 -7.00 -0.26 17.78
CA ILE A 152 -5.96 -0.70 16.85
C ILE A 152 -4.63 -0.83 17.59
N GLU A 153 -4.02 -2.00 17.47
CA GLU A 153 -2.76 -2.36 18.13
C GLU A 153 -1.56 -2.22 17.19
N GLY A 154 -1.78 -2.27 15.88
CA GLY A 154 -0.77 -2.03 14.85
C GLY A 154 -1.38 -1.71 13.49
N PHE A 155 -0.56 -1.17 12.61
CA PHE A 155 -0.94 -0.86 11.24
C PHE A 155 -0.11 -1.66 10.25
N ALA A 156 -0.66 -1.98 9.10
CA ALA A 156 0.07 -2.57 7.99
C ALA A 156 -0.22 -1.80 6.70
N VAL A 157 0.80 -1.54 5.89
CA VAL A 157 0.59 -0.79 4.65
C VAL A 157 1.52 -1.28 3.56
N SER A 158 0.99 -1.33 2.34
CA SER A 158 1.81 -1.58 1.15
C SER A 158 2.78 -0.42 0.89
N ILE A 159 4.06 -0.73 0.80
CA ILE A 159 5.11 0.26 0.53
C ILE A 159 5.61 0.25 -0.92
N GLY A 160 5.14 -0.67 -1.74
CA GLY A 160 5.46 -0.74 -3.17
C GLY A 160 6.21 -2.02 -3.56
N PRO A 161 6.50 -2.17 -4.87
CA PRO A 161 6.24 -1.22 -5.95
C PRO A 161 4.75 -1.11 -6.35
N GLY A 162 4.39 -0.04 -7.07
CA GLY A 162 3.03 0.19 -7.57
C GLY A 162 2.76 1.65 -7.93
N SER A 163 1.49 2.06 -7.87
CA SER A 163 1.02 3.43 -8.14
C SER A 163 1.72 4.44 -7.24
N PHE A 164 2.48 5.37 -7.82
CA PHE A 164 3.20 6.41 -7.07
C PHE A 164 2.26 7.25 -6.18
N THR A 165 1.14 7.70 -6.74
CA THR A 165 0.12 8.45 -6.01
C THR A 165 -0.53 7.58 -4.93
N GLY A 166 -0.86 6.33 -5.28
CA GLY A 166 -1.49 5.39 -4.36
C GLY A 166 -0.62 5.10 -3.14
N LEU A 167 0.67 4.82 -3.34
CA LEU A 167 1.64 4.59 -2.26
C LEU A 167 1.76 5.79 -1.32
N ARG A 168 1.83 7.01 -1.88
CA ARG A 168 1.89 8.23 -1.06
C ARG A 168 0.64 8.42 -0.22
N VAL A 169 -0.53 8.18 -0.81
CA VAL A 169 -1.81 8.28 -0.11
C VAL A 169 -1.87 7.28 1.04
N GLY A 170 -1.58 5.99 0.78
CA GLY A 170 -1.62 4.95 1.80
C GLY A 170 -0.65 5.22 2.95
N VAL A 171 0.61 5.51 2.64
CA VAL A 171 1.63 5.83 3.65
C VAL A 171 1.25 7.08 4.44
N ALA A 172 0.84 8.18 3.78
CA ALA A 172 0.45 9.39 4.47
C ALA A 172 -0.77 9.18 5.40
N THR A 173 -1.75 8.39 4.96
CA THR A 173 -2.92 8.03 5.78
C THR A 173 -2.50 7.24 7.01
N VAL A 174 -1.67 6.19 6.87
CA VAL A 174 -1.18 5.44 8.04
C VAL A 174 -0.35 6.32 8.98
N LYS A 175 0.51 7.20 8.46
CA LYS A 175 1.22 8.17 9.30
C LYS A 175 0.25 9.04 10.10
N GLY A 176 -0.79 9.58 9.45
CA GLY A 176 -1.79 10.41 10.11
C GLY A 176 -2.57 9.65 11.20
N LEU A 177 -2.97 8.40 10.93
CA LEU A 177 -3.69 7.56 11.88
C LEU A 177 -2.82 7.11 13.06
N CYS A 178 -1.53 6.86 12.82
CA CYS A 178 -0.56 6.45 13.84
C CYS A 178 -0.03 7.64 14.67
N PHE A 179 0.02 8.86 14.12
CA PHE A 179 0.68 10.01 14.75
C PHE A 179 0.23 10.26 16.20
N GLY A 180 -1.06 10.09 16.49
CA GLY A 180 -1.61 10.28 17.83
C GLY A 180 -1.52 9.06 18.76
N SER A 181 -1.31 7.85 18.22
CA SER A 181 -1.36 6.60 18.99
C SER A 181 0.01 5.95 19.19
N GLY A 182 1.02 6.31 18.39
CA GLY A 182 2.37 5.76 18.46
C GLY A 182 2.45 4.26 18.19
N ARG A 183 1.41 3.66 17.60
CA ARG A 183 1.34 2.22 17.33
C ARG A 183 2.35 1.81 16.26
N PRO A 184 2.90 0.58 16.34
CA PRO A 184 3.83 0.07 15.36
C PRO A 184 3.20 -0.04 13.97
N VAL A 185 4.02 0.11 12.92
CA VAL A 185 3.60 -0.04 11.53
C VAL A 185 4.46 -1.09 10.85
N ALA A 186 3.83 -2.05 10.17
CA ALA A 186 4.50 -2.97 9.27
C ALA A 186 4.54 -2.42 7.83
N GLU A 187 5.75 -2.37 7.27
CA GLU A 187 5.99 -2.05 5.87
C GLU A 187 5.91 -3.32 5.03
N VAL A 188 4.84 -3.48 4.25
CA VAL A 188 4.63 -4.69 3.46
C VAL A 188 5.01 -4.45 2.00
N PRO A 189 5.97 -5.21 1.43
CA PRO A 189 6.23 -5.16 0.00
C PRO A 189 5.02 -5.63 -0.79
N THR A 190 4.58 -4.83 -1.76
CA THR A 190 3.32 -5.10 -2.49
C THR A 190 3.37 -6.43 -3.25
N LEU A 191 4.51 -6.76 -3.87
CA LEU A 191 4.67 -8.05 -4.56
C LEU A 191 4.64 -9.25 -3.60
N ALA A 192 5.09 -9.08 -2.35
CA ALA A 192 4.96 -10.12 -1.33
C ALA A 192 3.49 -10.35 -0.97
N ALA A 193 2.68 -9.27 -0.86
CA ALA A 193 1.23 -9.39 -0.62
C ALA A 193 0.50 -10.07 -1.79
N VAL A 194 0.88 -9.76 -3.04
CA VAL A 194 0.37 -10.47 -4.24
C VAL A 194 0.66 -11.96 -4.12
N CYS A 195 1.91 -12.32 -3.82
CA CYS A 195 2.36 -13.70 -3.68
C CYS A 195 1.63 -14.44 -2.55
N ALA A 196 1.55 -13.85 -1.37
CA ALA A 196 0.97 -14.48 -0.18
C ALA A 196 -0.48 -14.92 -0.40
N GLY A 197 -1.33 -14.05 -0.97
CA GLY A 197 -2.71 -14.45 -1.25
C GLY A 197 -2.90 -15.27 -2.53
N ALA A 198 -1.84 -15.47 -3.34
CA ALA A 198 -1.83 -16.44 -4.44
C ALA A 198 -1.29 -17.81 -4.02
N ALA A 199 -0.66 -17.91 -2.85
CA ALA A 199 0.03 -19.10 -2.37
C ALA A 199 -0.97 -20.23 -2.06
N THR A 200 -1.14 -21.15 -3.01
CA THR A 200 -1.91 -22.40 -2.85
C THR A 200 -1.01 -23.64 -2.79
N THR A 201 0.28 -23.46 -3.08
CA THR A 201 1.30 -24.51 -3.19
C THR A 201 2.67 -23.94 -2.83
N ASP A 202 3.64 -24.78 -2.47
CA ASP A 202 5.04 -24.39 -2.22
C ASP A 202 5.86 -24.13 -3.50
N GLU A 203 5.22 -24.09 -4.67
CA GLU A 203 5.87 -23.80 -5.94
C GLU A 203 6.47 -22.38 -5.95
N PRO A 204 7.64 -22.15 -6.57
CA PRO A 204 8.18 -20.80 -6.74
C PRO A 204 7.19 -19.92 -7.53
N MET A 205 6.93 -18.73 -7.02
CA MET A 205 6.02 -17.77 -7.64
C MET A 205 6.74 -16.49 -8.02
N VAL A 206 6.58 -16.05 -9.26
CA VAL A 206 7.01 -14.72 -9.69
C VAL A 206 5.81 -13.80 -9.63
N ALA A 207 5.77 -12.95 -8.61
CA ALA A 207 4.73 -11.96 -8.44
C ALA A 207 5.02 -10.75 -9.32
N MET A 208 4.01 -10.31 -10.07
CA MET A 208 4.15 -9.27 -11.08
C MET A 208 3.06 -8.21 -11.00
N LEU A 209 3.45 -6.95 -11.15
CA LEU A 209 2.54 -5.81 -11.31
C LEU A 209 2.91 -5.04 -12.58
N ASP A 210 1.91 -4.41 -13.18
CA ASP A 210 2.08 -3.54 -14.35
C ASP A 210 2.95 -2.32 -13.99
N ALA A 211 4.13 -2.20 -14.61
CA ALA A 211 5.03 -1.05 -14.45
C ALA A 211 4.84 0.02 -15.55
N GLN A 212 3.80 -0.13 -16.38
CA GLN A 212 3.52 0.63 -17.60
C GLN A 212 4.54 0.37 -18.71
N ARG A 213 4.24 0.81 -19.94
CA ARG A 213 5.12 0.70 -21.12
C ARG A 213 5.57 -0.73 -21.46
N GLY A 214 4.72 -1.72 -21.19
CA GLY A 214 5.02 -3.13 -21.46
C GLY A 214 6.02 -3.76 -20.50
N GLU A 215 6.40 -3.06 -19.43
CA GLU A 215 7.28 -3.54 -18.38
C GLU A 215 6.46 -4.01 -17.17
N VAL A 216 7.07 -4.86 -16.35
CA VAL A 216 6.49 -5.32 -15.09
C VAL A 216 7.44 -5.07 -13.92
N TYR A 217 6.86 -4.73 -12.77
CA TYR A 217 7.53 -4.94 -11.50
C TYR A 217 7.46 -6.43 -11.20
N ALA A 218 8.58 -7.09 -10.99
CA ALA A 218 8.61 -8.52 -10.70
C ALA A 218 9.56 -8.86 -9.56
N ALA A 219 9.24 -9.93 -8.83
CA ALA A 219 10.11 -10.54 -7.83
C ALA A 219 9.75 -12.02 -7.69
N LEU A 220 10.76 -12.87 -7.50
CA LEU A 220 10.55 -14.26 -7.13
C LEU A 220 10.29 -14.37 -5.63
N TYR A 221 9.31 -15.19 -5.28
CA TYR A 221 8.99 -15.57 -3.92
C TYR A 221 8.76 -17.07 -3.78
N ARG A 222 9.02 -17.59 -2.59
CA ARG A 222 8.51 -18.87 -2.11
C ARG A 222 7.65 -18.61 -0.88
N ALA A 223 6.42 -19.08 -0.90
CA ALA A 223 5.50 -18.96 0.23
C ALA A 223 4.79 -20.29 0.42
N ALA A 224 4.67 -20.74 1.68
CA ALA A 224 3.98 -21.98 2.03
C ALA A 224 2.49 -21.75 2.39
N GLY A 225 1.95 -20.57 2.06
CA GLY A 225 0.56 -20.19 2.28
C GLY A 225 0.39 -18.72 2.69
N PRO A 226 -0.87 -18.28 2.86
CA PRO A 226 -1.22 -16.87 3.11
C PRO A 226 -0.77 -16.35 4.49
N ASP A 227 -0.48 -17.24 5.43
CA ASP A 227 -0.02 -16.91 6.79
C ASP A 227 1.48 -17.15 6.97
N THR A 228 2.24 -17.14 5.88
CA THR A 228 3.71 -17.26 5.88
C THR A 228 4.33 -16.04 5.20
N LEU A 229 5.47 -15.57 5.73
CA LEU A 229 6.22 -14.51 5.08
C LEU A 229 6.89 -15.07 3.82
N PRO A 230 6.61 -14.54 2.62
CA PRO A 230 7.23 -15.01 1.40
C PRO A 230 8.74 -14.78 1.44
N GLU A 231 9.52 -15.83 1.18
CA GLU A 231 10.97 -15.76 1.05
C GLU A 231 11.32 -15.22 -0.34
N ALA A 232 11.96 -14.06 -0.40
CA ALA A 232 12.40 -13.46 -1.66
C ALA A 232 13.57 -14.24 -2.27
N GLY A 233 13.57 -14.39 -3.60
CA GLY A 233 14.63 -15.04 -4.37
C GLY A 233 15.12 -14.19 -5.54
N ASP A 234 15.82 -14.83 -6.48
CA ASP A 234 16.26 -14.25 -7.77
C ASP A 234 15.28 -14.69 -8.89
N PRO A 235 14.68 -13.79 -9.70
CA PRO A 235 14.86 -12.34 -9.79
C PRO A 235 14.50 -11.60 -8.50
N VAL A 236 15.44 -10.76 -8.06
CA VAL A 236 15.18 -9.78 -7.00
C VAL A 236 14.10 -8.81 -7.45
N MET A 237 13.48 -8.12 -6.49
CA MET A 237 12.47 -7.12 -6.80
C MET A 237 13.02 -6.01 -7.70
N GLY A 238 12.48 -5.87 -8.91
CA GLY A 238 12.95 -4.93 -9.92
C GLY A 238 11.90 -4.61 -10.99
N VAL A 239 12.31 -3.82 -11.97
CA VAL A 239 11.53 -3.50 -13.18
C VAL A 239 12.13 -4.24 -14.34
N TYR A 240 11.30 -4.93 -15.12
CA TYR A 240 11.77 -5.76 -16.21
C TYR A 240 10.87 -5.64 -17.45
N THR A 241 11.50 -5.66 -18.61
CA THR A 241 10.82 -6.09 -19.85
C THR A 241 10.64 -7.62 -19.83
N PRO A 242 9.71 -8.17 -20.64
CA PRO A 242 9.53 -9.62 -20.73
C PRO A 242 10.81 -10.35 -21.16
N GLU A 243 11.55 -9.77 -22.09
CA GLU A 243 12.83 -10.28 -22.60
C GLU A 243 13.94 -10.29 -21.54
N GLU A 244 13.95 -9.32 -20.62
CA GLU A 244 14.90 -9.27 -19.50
C GLU A 244 14.52 -10.20 -18.36
N LEU A 245 13.22 -10.43 -18.14
CA LEU A 245 12.74 -11.27 -17.04
C LEU A 245 12.81 -12.75 -17.39
N ALA A 246 12.44 -13.13 -18.61
CA ALA A 246 12.41 -14.53 -19.06
C ALA A 246 13.69 -15.34 -18.75
N PRO A 247 14.92 -14.86 -19.04
CA PRO A 247 16.14 -15.61 -18.75
C PRO A 247 16.47 -15.72 -17.25
N ARG A 248 15.78 -14.95 -16.40
CA ARG A 248 15.94 -14.98 -14.93
C ARG A 248 14.90 -15.86 -14.26
N LEU A 249 13.87 -16.30 -14.97
CA LEU A 249 12.84 -17.15 -14.39
C LEU A 249 13.44 -18.51 -13.97
N PRO A 250 13.01 -19.07 -12.82
CA PRO A 250 13.31 -20.46 -12.50
C PRO A 250 12.78 -21.41 -13.58
N GLU A 251 13.40 -22.58 -13.72
CA GLU A 251 12.99 -23.61 -14.68
C GLU A 251 11.50 -23.95 -14.57
N ARG A 252 10.97 -24.01 -13.34
CA ARG A 252 9.54 -24.14 -13.05
C ARG A 252 9.11 -23.07 -12.07
N CYS A 253 8.15 -22.25 -12.46
CA CYS A 253 7.52 -21.29 -11.57
C CYS A 253 6.09 -20.95 -12.03
N ARG A 254 5.31 -20.39 -11.10
CA ARG A 254 4.01 -19.81 -11.38
C ARG A 254 4.10 -18.29 -11.46
N LEU A 255 3.61 -17.71 -12.55
CA LEU A 255 3.48 -16.27 -12.69
C LEU A 255 2.15 -15.82 -12.06
N VAL A 256 2.17 -14.81 -11.20
CA VAL A 256 0.97 -14.32 -10.51
C VAL A 256 0.91 -12.79 -10.52
N GLY A 257 -0.30 -12.24 -10.37
CA GLY A 257 -0.50 -10.81 -10.24
C GLY A 257 -1.01 -10.12 -11.50
N GLU A 258 -1.37 -8.83 -11.40
CA GLU A 258 -1.92 -8.06 -12.52
C GLU A 258 -0.96 -7.90 -13.70
N GLY A 259 0.36 -8.09 -13.50
CA GLY A 259 1.35 -8.08 -14.58
C GLY A 259 1.17 -9.21 -15.60
N LEU A 260 0.41 -10.27 -15.27
CA LEU A 260 0.05 -11.33 -16.20
C LEU A 260 -0.65 -10.80 -17.45
N ALA A 261 -1.52 -9.81 -17.30
CA ALA A 261 -2.24 -9.20 -18.42
C ALA A 261 -1.32 -8.39 -19.36
N VAL A 262 -0.15 -7.98 -18.87
CA VAL A 262 0.83 -7.21 -19.65
C VAL A 262 1.71 -8.14 -20.48
N CYS A 263 2.26 -9.18 -19.85
CA CYS A 263 3.28 -10.01 -20.51
C CYS A 263 3.29 -11.49 -20.09
N GLY A 264 2.26 -12.00 -19.43
CA GLY A 264 2.23 -13.39 -18.96
C GLY A 264 2.43 -14.41 -20.09
N GLU A 265 1.68 -14.24 -21.19
CA GLU A 265 1.81 -15.12 -22.36
C GLU A 265 3.20 -15.03 -23.01
N ARG A 266 3.73 -13.82 -23.15
CA ARG A 266 5.08 -13.59 -23.70
C ARG A 266 6.17 -14.26 -22.86
N LEU A 267 6.07 -14.18 -21.54
CA LEU A 267 7.00 -14.84 -20.63
C LEU A 267 6.90 -16.37 -20.71
N ARG A 268 5.69 -16.92 -20.88
CA ARG A 268 5.49 -18.36 -21.09
C ARG A 268 6.08 -18.83 -22.41
N GLU A 269 5.93 -18.05 -23.49
CA GLU A 269 6.57 -18.35 -24.78
C GLU A 269 8.10 -18.36 -24.69
N LEU A 270 8.69 -17.40 -23.98
CA LEU A 270 10.14 -17.27 -23.84
C LEU A 270 10.75 -18.26 -22.83
N GLY A 271 10.07 -18.49 -21.70
CA GLY A 271 10.55 -19.35 -20.60
C GLY A 271 10.18 -20.83 -20.74
N GLY A 272 9.25 -21.16 -21.64
CA GLY A 272 8.89 -22.54 -21.97
C GLY A 272 7.70 -23.11 -21.16
N PRO A 273 7.36 -24.39 -21.40
CA PRO A 273 6.09 -24.98 -20.95
C PRO A 273 5.99 -25.21 -19.44
N GLN A 274 7.08 -25.09 -18.70
CA GLN A 274 7.10 -25.24 -17.23
C GLN A 274 6.69 -23.94 -16.52
N ILE A 275 6.51 -22.84 -17.25
CA ILE A 275 5.96 -21.60 -16.76
C ILE A 275 4.44 -21.71 -16.71
N VAL A 276 3.89 -21.69 -15.50
CA VAL A 276 2.44 -21.76 -15.27
C VAL A 276 1.90 -20.37 -15.07
N LEU A 277 0.87 -20.00 -15.83
CA LEU A 277 0.14 -18.74 -15.58
C LEU A 277 -0.89 -19.00 -14.47
N GLY A 278 -0.75 -18.26 -13.37
CA GLY A 278 -1.74 -18.22 -12.30
C GLY A 278 -2.90 -17.28 -12.62
N GLU A 279 -3.64 -16.88 -11.58
CA GLU A 279 -4.73 -15.92 -11.74
C GLU A 279 -4.22 -14.47 -11.68
N PRO A 280 -4.73 -13.58 -12.55
CA PRO A 280 -4.52 -12.14 -12.40
C PRO A 280 -5.19 -11.66 -11.10
N ARG A 281 -4.38 -11.27 -10.11
CA ARG A 281 -4.87 -10.69 -8.85
C ARG A 281 -4.11 -9.43 -8.49
N ALA A 282 -4.80 -8.45 -7.93
CA ALA A 282 -4.15 -7.34 -7.26
C ALA A 282 -3.71 -7.74 -5.85
N ALA A 283 -2.77 -6.99 -5.26
CA ALA A 283 -2.60 -7.05 -3.82
C ALA A 283 -3.89 -6.58 -3.13
N ARG A 284 -4.21 -7.17 -1.98
CA ARG A 284 -5.39 -6.83 -1.18
C ARG A 284 -4.98 -6.49 0.24
N ALA A 285 -5.76 -5.64 0.89
CA ALA A 285 -5.49 -5.21 2.26
C ALA A 285 -5.50 -6.39 3.24
N VAL A 286 -6.29 -7.44 3.00
CA VAL A 286 -6.23 -8.66 3.82
C VAL A 286 -4.85 -9.33 3.77
N ASP A 287 -4.23 -9.40 2.59
CA ASP A 287 -2.90 -10.02 2.43
C ASP A 287 -1.82 -9.14 3.07
N VAL A 288 -1.94 -7.81 2.91
CA VAL A 288 -1.10 -6.84 3.61
C VAL A 288 -1.24 -6.99 5.12
N GLY A 289 -2.45 -7.16 5.64
CA GLY A 289 -2.70 -7.33 7.07
C GLY A 289 -2.09 -8.60 7.64
N ARG A 290 -2.22 -9.74 6.95
CA ARG A 290 -1.61 -11.01 7.35
C ARG A 290 -0.09 -10.94 7.40
N LEU A 291 0.53 -10.39 6.35
CA LEU A 291 1.97 -10.18 6.33
C LEU A 291 2.41 -9.17 7.39
N GLY A 292 1.61 -8.13 7.61
CA GLY A 292 1.83 -7.13 8.64
C GLY A 292 1.89 -7.76 10.03
N GLN A 293 0.93 -8.62 10.39
CA GLN A 293 0.94 -9.36 11.66
C GLN A 293 2.21 -10.17 11.86
N LEU A 294 2.68 -10.85 10.80
CA LEU A 294 3.92 -11.64 10.87
C LEU A 294 5.15 -10.75 11.10
N LEU A 295 5.22 -9.60 10.42
CA LEU A 295 6.32 -8.65 10.60
C LEU A 295 6.31 -8.01 12.00
N LEU A 296 5.14 -7.63 12.49
CA LEU A 296 4.97 -7.06 13.84
C LEU A 296 5.35 -8.08 14.93
N ALA A 297 4.91 -9.33 14.78
CA ALA A 297 5.26 -10.41 15.70
C ALA A 297 6.78 -10.70 15.73
N ARG A 298 7.50 -10.38 14.65
CA ARG A 298 8.98 -10.48 14.59
C ARG A 298 9.70 -9.24 15.14
N GLY A 299 8.97 -8.20 15.53
CA GLY A 299 9.55 -6.92 15.93
C GLY A 299 10.11 -6.11 14.76
N GLU A 300 9.75 -6.44 13.52
CA GLU A 300 10.17 -5.73 12.29
C GLU A 300 9.29 -4.50 12.00
N ALA A 301 8.77 -3.87 13.06
CA ALA A 301 7.96 -2.68 12.96
C ALA A 301 8.81 -1.42 12.71
N VAL A 302 8.24 -0.47 11.97
CA VAL A 302 8.77 0.88 11.85
C VAL A 302 7.89 1.87 12.62
N SER A 303 8.49 3.01 12.99
CA SER A 303 7.72 4.16 13.46
C SER A 303 7.03 4.86 12.30
N ALA A 304 5.91 5.57 12.55
CA ALA A 304 5.28 6.42 11.53
C ALA A 304 6.23 7.48 10.95
N ALA A 305 7.22 7.94 11.72
CA ALA A 305 8.21 8.88 11.21
C ALA A 305 9.08 8.25 10.11
N ALA A 306 9.55 7.02 10.36
CA ALA A 306 10.42 6.27 9.45
C ALA A 306 9.69 5.68 8.23
N LEU A 307 8.39 5.40 8.36
CA LEU A 307 7.57 4.83 7.29
C LEU A 307 7.74 5.57 5.96
N ALA A 308 8.10 4.88 4.88
CA ALA A 308 8.30 5.52 3.58
C ALA A 308 7.90 4.61 2.41
N PRO A 309 7.35 5.18 1.32
CA PRO A 309 7.18 4.43 0.09
C PRO A 309 8.52 3.98 -0.49
N ARG A 310 8.58 2.75 -1.01
CA ARG A 310 9.70 2.21 -1.77
C ARG A 310 9.41 2.31 -3.27
N TYR A 311 10.00 3.32 -3.91
CA TYR A 311 9.90 3.53 -5.35
C TYR A 311 11.02 2.80 -6.08
N LEU A 312 10.65 2.02 -7.10
CA LEU A 312 11.60 1.41 -8.05
C LEU A 312 11.70 2.19 -9.37
N ARG A 313 10.87 3.23 -9.54
CA ARG A 313 10.80 4.10 -10.71
C ARG A 313 10.47 5.52 -10.26
N ARG A 314 11.10 6.53 -10.88
CA ARG A 314 10.72 7.95 -10.71
C ARG A 314 9.27 8.15 -11.12
N ALA A 315 8.58 9.11 -10.49
CA ALA A 315 7.26 9.51 -10.93
C ALA A 315 7.32 9.98 -12.39
N GLN A 316 6.29 9.67 -13.20
CA GLN A 316 6.26 10.06 -14.61
C GLN A 316 6.44 11.58 -14.79
N ALA A 317 5.79 12.38 -13.94
CA ALA A 317 5.93 13.84 -13.94
C ALA A 317 7.37 14.32 -13.67
N GLU A 318 8.19 13.53 -12.98
CA GLU A 318 9.60 13.85 -12.73
C GLU A 318 10.48 13.42 -13.90
N VAL A 319 10.20 12.27 -14.52
CA VAL A 319 10.88 11.84 -15.75
C VAL A 319 10.60 12.82 -16.89
N ASP A 320 9.36 13.28 -17.04
CA ASP A 320 8.97 14.27 -18.05
C ASP A 320 9.67 15.62 -17.83
N ARG A 321 10.00 15.95 -16.57
CA ARG A 321 10.71 17.19 -16.20
C ARG A 321 12.23 17.08 -16.36
N THR A 322 12.81 15.91 -16.11
CA THR A 322 14.28 15.74 -16.01
C THR A 322 14.91 14.99 -17.18
N GLY A 323 14.13 14.22 -17.94
CA GLY A 323 14.61 13.40 -19.05
C GLY A 323 15.43 12.17 -18.64
N GLU A 324 15.67 11.94 -17.35
CA GLU A 324 16.53 10.88 -16.84
C GLU A 324 15.72 9.65 -16.38
N ARG A 325 16.15 8.45 -16.76
CA ARG A 325 15.69 7.17 -16.18
C ARG A 325 16.51 6.85 -14.92
N PHE A 326 15.92 6.15 -13.95
CA PHE A 326 16.69 5.57 -12.83
C PHE A 326 17.57 4.43 -13.38
N GLU A 327 18.83 4.37 -12.94
CA GLU A 327 19.70 3.19 -13.06
C GLU A 327 19.32 2.13 -12.02
#